data_AF-A0A1M7YM15-F1
#
_entry.id   AF-A0A1M7YM15-F1
#
_cell.length_a   1.000
_cell.length_b   1.000
_cell.length_c   1.000
_cell.angle_alpha   90.00
_cell.angle_beta   90.00
_cell.angle_gamma   90.00
#
_symmetry.space_group_name_H-M   'P 1'
#
loop_
_entity.id
_entity.type
_entity.pdbx_description
1 polymer ?
#
loop_
_entity_poly.entity_id
_entity_poly.type
_entity_poly.pdbx_seq_one_letter_code
_entity_poly.pdbx_strand_id
1 'polypeptide(L)'
;MFDIVEGRKRKESYLSDPFCKYDVNTKPIIRRYFISVEKIEAQFEKDLCNFTMDEVVKLLKSFNSRSRKTLFLILSYFTNYYQWCLKEGLVESNNIINFYDRKIMEPFIAEIVPLEFLESKFITRETLYKYIDMFDDYSLKFISYAIFMSVLGNEFEELSNLKMDDLNETEHTVKLITGRIVKVDDLFIKLMKKANEEHYYHPQGLEQIKRLDKKYYDESCYVFKVCSTGAKDLPASDVVLGKRLRDAQKVIKNRWFNGTNIYRSGLINYIKSKFAERGITFKQALYNKVNRRDYEFESEIQNYIYEFGSNMTTRMFRLQIKDILELIE
;
A
#
# COMPACT_ATOMS: atom_id res chain seq x y z
N MET A 1 -5.94 -18.08 -38.90
CA MET A 1 -4.83 -18.13 -37.93
C MET A 1 -4.46 -16.69 -37.61
N PHE A 2 -4.65 -16.28 -36.36
CA PHE A 2 -4.31 -14.93 -35.91
C PHE A 2 -2.80 -14.69 -35.99
N ASP A 3 -2.40 -13.58 -36.61
CA ASP A 3 -1.00 -13.18 -36.69
C ASP A 3 -0.63 -12.26 -35.51
N ILE A 4 0.13 -12.82 -34.57
CA ILE A 4 0.63 -12.12 -33.38
C ILE A 4 1.50 -10.91 -33.77
N VAL A 5 2.27 -11.00 -34.86
CA VAL A 5 3.13 -9.90 -35.33
C VAL A 5 2.27 -8.72 -35.77
N GLU A 6 1.17 -8.99 -36.47
CA GLU A 6 0.22 -7.97 -36.89
C GLU A 6 -0.53 -7.38 -35.69
N GLY A 7 -0.95 -8.22 -34.74
CA GLY A 7 -1.54 -7.78 -33.47
C GLY A 7 -0.61 -6.86 -32.67
N ARG A 8 0.71 -7.12 -32.66
CA ARG A 8 1.70 -6.26 -32.01
C ARG A 8 1.85 -4.91 -32.72
N LYS A 9 1.97 -4.91 -34.05
CA LYS A 9 2.04 -3.67 -34.84
C LYS A 9 0.83 -2.79 -34.58
N ARG A 10 -0.37 -3.37 -34.57
CA ARG A 10 -1.63 -2.67 -34.28
C ARG A 10 -1.61 -1.96 -32.91
N LYS A 11 -1.10 -2.63 -31.87
CA LYS A 11 -1.00 -2.06 -30.53
C LYS A 11 0.01 -0.91 -30.46
N GLU A 12 1.13 -0.99 -31.18
CA GLU A 12 2.08 0.12 -31.31
C GLU A 12 1.50 1.29 -32.13
N SER A 13 0.72 1.02 -33.17
CA SER A 13 -0.02 2.04 -33.91
C SER A 13 -0.98 2.78 -33.00
N TYR A 14 -1.79 2.07 -32.20
CA TYR A 14 -2.65 2.68 -31.19
C TYR A 14 -1.87 3.56 -30.21
N LEU A 15 -0.74 3.09 -29.67
CA LEU A 15 0.05 3.89 -28.72
C LEU A 15 0.63 5.16 -29.35
N SER A 16 0.81 5.18 -30.66
CA SER A 16 1.30 6.34 -31.43
C SER A 16 0.17 7.25 -31.93
N ASP A 17 -1.06 6.74 -31.96
CA ASP A 17 -2.24 7.44 -32.46
C ASP A 17 -2.68 8.58 -31.51
N PRO A 18 -3.08 9.76 -32.04
CA PRO A 18 -3.65 10.85 -31.25
C PRO A 18 -4.88 10.48 -30.40
N PHE A 19 -5.60 9.42 -30.75
CA PHE A 19 -6.72 8.87 -29.98
C PHE A 19 -6.29 8.31 -28.63
N CYS A 20 -5.05 7.82 -28.52
CA CYS A 20 -4.50 7.34 -27.26
C CYS A 20 -4.28 8.51 -26.31
N LYS A 21 -5.24 8.70 -25.40
CA LYS A 21 -5.31 9.81 -24.43
C LYS A 21 -4.26 9.77 -23.31
N TYR A 22 -3.39 8.77 -23.30
CA TYR A 22 -2.43 8.55 -22.22
C TYR A 22 -1.12 9.27 -22.49
N ASP A 23 -0.53 9.83 -21.45
CA ASP A 23 0.72 10.59 -21.53
C ASP A 23 1.94 9.68 -21.79
N VAL A 24 3.08 10.31 -22.09
CA VAL A 24 4.34 9.65 -22.46
C VAL A 24 4.84 8.70 -21.37
N ASN A 25 4.57 8.95 -20.09
CA ASN A 25 5.01 8.08 -18.99
C ASN A 25 4.07 6.88 -18.80
N THR A 26 2.79 7.02 -19.16
CA THR A 26 1.81 5.94 -19.05
C THR A 26 1.91 4.94 -20.21
N LYS A 27 2.26 5.40 -21.44
CA LYS A 27 2.37 4.54 -22.64
C LYS A 27 3.31 3.32 -22.46
N PRO A 28 4.52 3.44 -21.87
CA PRO A 28 5.38 2.29 -21.57
C PRO A 28 4.73 1.24 -20.66
N ILE A 29 3.89 1.66 -19.71
CA ILE A 29 3.16 0.74 -18.81
C ILE A 29 2.10 -0.02 -19.60
N ILE A 30 1.34 0.67 -20.45
CA ILE A 30 0.31 0.06 -21.32
C ILE A 30 0.96 -0.96 -22.26
N ARG A 31 2.11 -0.61 -22.86
CA ARG A 31 2.88 -1.52 -23.73
C ARG A 31 3.25 -2.82 -23.01
N ARG A 32 3.67 -2.76 -21.73
CA ARG A 32 3.96 -3.97 -20.95
C ARG A 32 2.72 -4.85 -20.79
N TYR A 33 1.55 -4.25 -20.57
CA TYR A 33 0.30 -5.01 -20.53
C TYR A 33 -0.03 -5.63 -21.89
N PHE A 34 0.15 -4.91 -22.99
CA PHE A 34 -0.04 -5.47 -24.33
C PHE A 34 0.88 -6.65 -24.61
N ILE A 35 2.17 -6.56 -24.27
CA ILE A 35 3.10 -7.70 -24.39
C ILE A 35 2.60 -8.89 -23.55
N SER A 36 2.09 -8.63 -22.35
CA SER A 36 1.60 -9.71 -21.47
C SER A 36 0.33 -10.39 -21.97
N VAL A 37 -0.48 -9.75 -22.83
CA VAL A 37 -1.70 -10.35 -23.38
C VAL A 37 -1.44 -11.21 -24.61
N GLU A 38 -0.29 -11.06 -25.29
CA GLU A 38 0.03 -11.76 -26.55
C GLU A 38 -0.14 -13.28 -26.44
N LYS A 39 0.24 -13.87 -25.30
CA LYS A 39 0.07 -15.31 -25.05
C LYS A 39 -1.40 -15.74 -25.06
N ILE A 40 -2.29 -14.89 -24.55
CA ILE A 40 -3.73 -15.17 -24.50
C ILE A 40 -4.40 -14.89 -25.84
N GLU A 41 -3.98 -13.84 -26.55
CA GLU A 41 -4.42 -13.59 -27.93
C GLU A 41 -4.07 -14.76 -28.84
N ALA A 42 -2.86 -15.31 -28.71
CA ALA A 42 -2.45 -16.53 -29.41
C ALA A 42 -3.32 -17.73 -29.04
N GLN A 43 -3.68 -17.88 -27.77
CA GLN A 43 -4.52 -18.99 -27.28
C GLN A 43 -5.96 -18.92 -27.83
N PHE A 44 -6.52 -17.72 -27.95
CA PHE A 44 -7.88 -17.51 -28.46
C PHE A 44 -7.93 -17.28 -29.97
N GLU A 45 -6.77 -17.17 -30.62
CA GLU A 45 -6.62 -16.79 -32.03
C GLU A 45 -7.40 -15.52 -32.41
N LYS A 46 -7.39 -14.53 -31.52
CA LYS A 46 -8.11 -13.26 -31.67
C LYS A 46 -7.29 -12.10 -31.12
N ASP A 47 -7.51 -10.93 -31.68
CA ASP A 47 -7.03 -9.70 -31.04
C ASP A 47 -7.84 -9.41 -29.78
N LEU A 48 -7.19 -8.79 -28.80
CA LEU A 48 -7.77 -8.28 -27.57
C LEU A 48 -9.06 -7.48 -27.84
N CYS A 49 -9.13 -6.68 -28.90
CA CYS A 49 -10.35 -5.92 -29.20
C CYS A 49 -11.56 -6.79 -29.55
N ASN A 50 -11.36 -8.07 -29.88
CA ASN A 50 -12.39 -9.03 -30.26
C ASN A 50 -12.62 -10.14 -29.23
N PHE A 51 -12.16 -9.97 -27.99
CA PHE A 51 -12.48 -10.94 -26.93
C PHE A 51 -13.95 -10.85 -26.52
N THR A 52 -14.52 -12.01 -26.23
CA THR A 52 -15.81 -12.20 -25.58
C THR A 52 -15.69 -12.00 -24.06
N MET A 53 -16.82 -11.90 -23.37
CA MET A 53 -16.86 -11.76 -21.91
C MET A 53 -16.02 -12.83 -21.17
N ASP A 54 -16.18 -14.11 -21.53
CA ASP A 54 -15.47 -15.21 -20.89
C ASP A 54 -13.95 -15.16 -21.14
N GLU A 55 -13.55 -14.72 -22.32
CA GLU A 55 -12.15 -14.52 -22.70
C GLU A 55 -11.54 -13.34 -21.91
N VAL A 56 -12.28 -12.25 -21.71
CA VAL A 56 -11.88 -11.13 -20.85
C VAL A 56 -11.75 -11.58 -19.39
N VAL A 57 -12.68 -12.36 -18.86
CA VAL A 57 -12.60 -12.88 -17.48
C VAL A 57 -11.37 -13.79 -17.32
N LYS A 58 -11.08 -14.66 -18.30
CA LYS A 58 -9.87 -15.51 -18.30
C LYS A 58 -8.59 -14.67 -18.36
N LEU A 59 -8.57 -13.62 -19.19
CA LEU A 59 -7.47 -12.66 -19.26
C LEU A 59 -7.27 -11.95 -17.91
N LEU A 60 -8.33 -11.49 -17.26
CA LEU A 60 -8.22 -10.83 -15.96
C LEU A 60 -7.66 -11.76 -14.88
N LYS A 61 -8.07 -13.04 -14.90
CA LYS A 61 -7.53 -14.08 -14.02
C LYS A 61 -6.04 -14.34 -14.27
N SER A 62 -5.58 -14.28 -15.52
CA SER A 62 -4.17 -14.55 -15.85
C SER A 62 -3.19 -13.51 -15.32
N PHE A 63 -3.64 -12.28 -15.07
CA PHE A 63 -2.81 -11.27 -14.41
C PHE A 63 -2.46 -11.64 -12.97
N ASN A 64 -3.20 -12.57 -12.35
CA ASN A 64 -3.06 -12.93 -10.94
C ASN A 64 -3.01 -11.69 -10.03
N SER A 65 -3.75 -10.65 -10.43
CA SER A 65 -3.78 -9.39 -9.70
C SER A 65 -4.52 -9.62 -8.39
N ARG A 66 -3.97 -9.10 -7.31
CA ARG A 66 -4.60 -9.14 -5.99
C ARG A 66 -5.16 -7.77 -5.58
N SER A 67 -5.44 -6.94 -6.58
CA SER A 67 -5.91 -5.56 -6.44
C SER A 67 -7.00 -5.31 -7.47
N ARG A 68 -8.24 -5.11 -6.99
CA ARG A 68 -9.38 -4.72 -7.83
C ARG A 68 -9.07 -3.44 -8.60
N LYS A 69 -8.44 -2.46 -7.93
CA LYS A 69 -8.00 -1.20 -8.57
C LYS A 69 -7.04 -1.42 -9.74
N THR A 70 -6.12 -2.37 -9.62
CA THR A 70 -5.18 -2.70 -10.71
C THR A 70 -5.93 -3.33 -11.89
N LEU A 71 -6.87 -4.25 -11.63
CA LEU A 71 -7.69 -4.83 -12.68
C LEU A 71 -8.56 -3.77 -13.38
N PHE A 72 -9.16 -2.85 -12.63
CA PHE A 72 -9.90 -1.72 -13.20
C PHE A 72 -9.02 -0.76 -14.02
N LEU A 73 -7.77 -0.54 -13.61
CA LEU A 73 -6.82 0.26 -14.37
C LEU A 73 -6.51 -0.41 -15.72
N ILE A 74 -6.24 -1.73 -15.70
CA ILE A 74 -6.02 -2.53 -16.90
C ILE A 74 -7.24 -2.47 -17.83
N LEU A 75 -8.45 -2.67 -17.29
CA LEU A 75 -9.70 -2.53 -18.04
C LEU A 75 -9.85 -1.14 -18.68
N SER A 76 -9.40 -0.08 -18.00
CA SER A 76 -9.45 1.26 -18.58
C SER A 76 -8.54 1.40 -19.80
N TYR A 77 -7.35 0.79 -19.76
CA TYR A 77 -6.42 0.76 -20.90
C TYR A 77 -7.03 -0.01 -22.06
N PHE A 78 -7.58 -1.20 -21.78
CA PHE A 78 -8.17 -2.07 -22.80
C PHE A 78 -9.47 -1.50 -23.37
N THR A 79 -10.27 -0.81 -22.55
CA THR A 79 -11.42 -0.02 -23.02
C THR A 79 -11.00 1.03 -24.03
N ASN A 80 -9.94 1.82 -23.76
CA ASN A 80 -9.52 2.84 -24.71
C ASN A 80 -8.98 2.23 -26.02
N TYR A 81 -8.25 1.12 -25.92
CA TYR A 81 -7.81 0.37 -27.10
C TYR A 81 -8.98 -0.19 -27.92
N TYR A 82 -9.97 -0.79 -27.26
CA TYR A 82 -11.19 -1.28 -27.90
C TYR A 82 -11.93 -0.17 -28.65
N GLN A 83 -12.09 1.01 -28.02
CA GLN A 83 -12.75 2.15 -28.66
C GLN A 83 -12.00 2.67 -29.89
N TRP A 84 -10.66 2.63 -29.85
CA TRP A 84 -9.85 2.93 -31.04
C TRP A 84 -10.07 1.88 -32.14
N CYS A 85 -10.02 0.59 -31.79
CA CYS A 85 -10.28 -0.49 -32.75
C CYS A 85 -11.68 -0.39 -33.38
N LEU A 86 -12.68 -0.01 -32.60
CA LEU A 86 -14.04 0.20 -33.08
C LEU A 86 -14.11 1.33 -34.11
N LYS A 87 -13.42 2.44 -33.84
CA LYS A 87 -13.32 3.57 -34.76
C LYS A 87 -12.62 3.19 -36.08
N GLU A 88 -11.57 2.37 -36.00
CA GLU A 88 -10.80 1.91 -37.15
C GLU A 88 -11.46 0.72 -37.89
N GLY A 89 -12.66 0.29 -37.47
CA GLY A 89 -13.38 -0.83 -38.10
C GLY A 89 -12.73 -2.20 -37.91
N LEU A 90 -11.92 -2.35 -36.84
CA LEU A 90 -11.18 -3.58 -36.51
C LEU A 90 -11.96 -4.54 -35.60
N VAL A 91 -13.09 -4.08 -35.05
CA VAL A 91 -13.97 -4.88 -34.20
C VAL A 91 -14.95 -5.65 -35.08
N GLU A 92 -15.08 -6.95 -34.82
CA GLU A 92 -16.02 -7.81 -35.53
C GLU A 92 -17.47 -7.36 -35.29
N SER A 93 -18.31 -7.41 -36.33
CA SER A 93 -19.68 -6.89 -36.30
C SER A 93 -20.61 -7.59 -35.29
N ASN A 94 -20.27 -8.81 -34.89
CA ASN A 94 -20.95 -9.59 -33.85
C ASN A 94 -20.43 -9.28 -32.43
N ASN A 95 -19.40 -8.44 -32.27
CA ASN A 95 -18.73 -8.15 -31.00
C ASN A 95 -18.66 -6.64 -30.68
N ILE A 96 -19.78 -5.93 -30.86
CA ILE A 96 -19.86 -4.48 -30.62
C ILE A 96 -19.96 -4.13 -29.12
N ILE A 97 -20.16 -5.14 -28.25
CA ILE A 97 -20.22 -4.95 -26.81
C ILE A 97 -18.80 -4.82 -26.25
N ASN A 98 -18.50 -3.66 -25.64
CA ASN A 98 -17.23 -3.47 -24.94
C ASN A 98 -17.22 -4.24 -23.61
N PHE A 99 -16.76 -5.49 -23.62
CA PHE A 99 -16.62 -6.30 -22.41
C PHE A 99 -15.50 -5.82 -21.46
N TYR A 100 -14.74 -4.78 -21.83
CA TYR A 100 -13.81 -4.11 -20.92
C TYR A 100 -14.47 -3.02 -20.07
N ASP A 101 -15.77 -2.75 -20.28
CA ASP A 101 -16.50 -1.76 -19.50
C ASP A 101 -16.49 -2.12 -17.99
N ARG A 102 -16.21 -1.10 -17.17
CA ARG A 102 -16.08 -1.27 -15.73
C ARG A 102 -17.35 -1.80 -15.07
N LYS A 103 -18.52 -1.32 -15.48
CA LYS A 103 -19.79 -1.71 -14.85
C LYS A 103 -20.12 -3.16 -15.16
N ILE A 104 -19.80 -3.63 -16.36
CA ILE A 104 -20.01 -5.02 -16.77
C ILE A 104 -19.04 -5.94 -15.99
N MET A 105 -17.77 -5.54 -15.83
CA MET A 105 -16.74 -6.37 -15.20
C MET A 105 -16.66 -6.30 -13.68
N GLU A 106 -17.36 -5.38 -13.03
CA GLU A 106 -17.28 -5.20 -11.58
C GLU A 106 -17.63 -6.46 -10.76
N PRO A 107 -18.72 -7.21 -11.07
CA PRO A 107 -19.03 -8.45 -10.35
C PRO A 107 -17.93 -9.51 -10.52
N PHE A 108 -17.42 -9.69 -11.75
CA PHE A 108 -16.37 -10.67 -12.04
C PHE A 108 -15.04 -10.31 -11.35
N ILE A 109 -14.68 -9.03 -11.30
CA ILE A 109 -13.49 -8.58 -10.57
C ILE A 109 -13.63 -8.81 -9.06
N ALA A 110 -14.84 -8.67 -8.52
CA ALA A 110 -15.09 -8.97 -7.11
C ALA A 110 -14.88 -10.45 -6.78
N GLU A 111 -15.22 -11.35 -7.71
CA GLU A 111 -14.94 -12.80 -7.60
C GLU A 111 -13.46 -13.13 -7.80
N ILE A 112 -12.76 -12.45 -8.71
CA ILE A 112 -11.32 -12.68 -8.98
C ILE A 112 -10.47 -12.24 -7.77
N VAL A 113 -10.86 -11.15 -7.10
CA VAL A 113 -10.20 -10.66 -5.90
C VAL A 113 -11.23 -10.55 -4.77
N PRO A 114 -11.50 -11.67 -4.06
CA PRO A 114 -12.41 -11.70 -2.91
C PRO A 114 -11.99 -10.73 -1.78
N LEU A 115 -12.96 -10.31 -0.96
CA LEU A 115 -12.76 -9.34 0.13
C LEU A 115 -11.81 -9.88 1.22
N GLU A 116 -11.78 -11.20 1.41
CA GLU A 116 -10.94 -11.91 2.38
C GLU A 116 -9.45 -11.70 2.07
N PHE A 117 -9.08 -11.49 0.80
CA PHE A 117 -7.70 -11.12 0.42
C PHE A 117 -7.32 -9.69 0.86
N LEU A 118 -8.31 -8.87 1.23
CA LEU A 118 -8.17 -7.48 1.68
C LEU A 118 -8.33 -7.33 3.19
N GLU A 119 -8.89 -8.30 3.92
CA GLU A 119 -9.02 -8.26 5.39
C GLU A 119 -7.68 -8.03 6.08
N SER A 120 -6.65 -8.74 5.62
CA SER A 120 -5.28 -8.60 6.14
C SER A 120 -4.61 -7.26 5.78
N LYS A 121 -5.25 -6.41 4.97
CA LYS A 121 -4.72 -5.10 4.55
C LYS A 121 -4.91 -4.04 5.63
N PHE A 122 -5.98 -4.12 6.41
CA PHE A 122 -6.22 -3.22 7.54
C PHE A 122 -5.68 -3.86 8.82
N ILE A 123 -4.69 -3.21 9.43
CA ILE A 123 -4.07 -3.71 10.66
C ILE A 123 -4.69 -2.93 11.84
N THR A 124 -5.63 -3.55 12.54
CA THR A 124 -6.14 -3.02 13.83
C THR A 124 -5.02 -2.96 14.86
N ARG A 125 -5.19 -2.15 15.92
CA ARG A 125 -4.26 -2.11 17.06
C ARG A 125 -4.01 -3.51 17.66
N GLU A 126 -5.05 -4.32 17.82
CA GLU A 126 -4.99 -5.67 18.41
C GLU A 126 -4.19 -6.63 17.51
N THR A 127 -4.46 -6.58 16.20
CA THR A 127 -3.70 -7.33 15.20
C THR A 127 -2.22 -6.90 15.18
N LEU A 128 -1.92 -5.61 15.31
CA LEU A 128 -0.53 -5.14 15.39
C LEU A 128 0.15 -5.70 16.64
N TYR A 129 -0.52 -5.71 17.80
CA TYR A 129 0.02 -6.31 19.03
C TYR A 129 0.37 -7.78 18.84
N LYS A 130 -0.55 -8.56 18.26
CA LYS A 130 -0.28 -9.96 17.91
C LYS A 130 0.93 -10.11 16.99
N TYR A 131 1.08 -9.21 16.01
CA TYR A 131 2.20 -9.26 15.07
C TYR A 131 3.53 -8.90 15.72
N ILE A 132 3.60 -7.86 16.55
CA ILE A 132 4.86 -7.49 17.22
C ILE A 132 5.26 -8.51 18.28
N ASP A 133 4.31 -9.22 18.89
CA ASP A 133 4.58 -10.31 19.82
C ASP A 133 5.19 -11.55 19.15
N MET A 134 5.14 -11.66 17.80
CA MET A 134 5.80 -12.73 17.05
C MET A 134 7.31 -12.54 16.90
N PHE A 135 7.84 -11.37 17.25
CA PHE A 135 9.26 -11.07 17.15
C PHE A 135 9.93 -11.22 18.51
N ASP A 136 11.19 -11.65 18.54
CA ASP A 136 12.05 -11.49 19.71
C ASP A 136 12.75 -10.12 19.68
N ASP A 137 13.04 -9.62 18.47
CA ASP A 137 13.77 -8.38 18.20
C ASP A 137 12.92 -7.13 18.48
N TYR A 138 13.32 -6.36 19.49
CA TYR A 138 12.67 -5.12 19.88
C TYR A 138 12.83 -4.01 18.83
N SER A 139 13.90 -4.00 18.03
CA SER A 139 14.00 -3.09 16.89
C SER A 139 12.88 -3.32 15.87
N LEU A 140 12.52 -4.58 15.58
CA LEU A 140 11.39 -4.94 14.71
C LEU A 140 10.02 -4.66 15.33
N LYS A 141 9.89 -4.85 16.65
CA LYS A 141 8.67 -4.43 17.36
C LYS A 141 8.50 -2.92 17.28
N PHE A 142 9.56 -2.19 17.58
CA PHE A 142 9.53 -0.74 17.68
C PHE A 142 9.36 -0.07 16.31
N ILE A 143 10.08 -0.51 15.26
CA ILE A 143 9.90 0.03 13.91
C ILE A 143 8.44 -0.10 13.44
N SER A 144 7.81 -1.24 13.72
CA SER A 144 6.42 -1.51 13.35
C SER A 144 5.45 -0.63 14.14
N TYR A 145 5.68 -0.51 15.45
CA TYR A 145 4.82 0.26 16.33
C TYR A 145 4.96 1.78 16.11
N ALA A 146 6.18 2.26 15.89
CA ALA A 146 6.46 3.67 15.67
C ALA A 146 5.78 4.19 14.40
N ILE A 147 5.85 3.42 13.30
CA ILE A 147 5.15 3.74 12.05
C ILE A 147 3.63 3.80 12.25
N PHE A 148 3.08 2.86 13.04
CA PHE A 148 1.65 2.87 13.38
C PHE A 148 1.26 4.09 14.22
N MET A 149 2.17 4.58 15.07
CA MET A 149 2.03 5.78 15.90
C MET A 149 2.45 7.07 15.18
N SER A 150 2.42 7.09 13.84
CA SER A 150 2.70 8.25 12.98
C SER A 150 4.17 8.67 12.80
N VAL A 151 5.12 7.89 13.31
CA VAL A 151 6.56 8.16 13.16
C VAL A 151 7.09 7.42 11.94
N LEU A 152 7.11 8.09 10.79
CA LEU A 152 7.63 7.53 9.53
C LEU A 152 8.43 8.57 8.75
N GLY A 153 7.84 9.73 8.45
CA GLY A 153 8.43 10.76 7.60
C GLY A 153 8.49 10.38 6.13
N ASN A 154 8.92 11.31 5.27
CA ASN A 154 9.19 10.97 3.87
C ASN A 154 10.40 10.03 3.80
N GLU A 155 10.31 8.94 3.04
CA GLU A 155 11.42 7.98 2.88
C GLU A 155 12.07 7.51 4.21
N PHE A 156 11.26 7.33 5.26
CA PHE A 156 11.72 6.94 6.61
C PHE A 156 12.55 8.01 7.37
N GLU A 157 12.55 9.28 6.94
CA GLU A 157 13.41 10.32 7.55
C GLU A 157 13.16 10.53 9.06
N GLU A 158 11.90 10.54 9.51
CA GLU A 158 11.55 10.76 10.92
C GLU A 158 11.95 9.54 11.76
N LEU A 159 11.77 8.35 11.20
CA LEU A 159 12.06 7.09 11.87
C LEU A 159 13.57 6.84 11.97
N SER A 160 14.31 7.04 10.87
CA SER A 160 15.76 6.82 10.78
C SER A 160 16.56 7.78 11.67
N ASN A 161 16.07 9.00 11.86
CA ASN A 161 16.75 10.02 12.65
C ASN A 161 16.30 10.10 14.11
N LEU A 162 15.43 9.19 14.56
CA LEU A 162 14.92 9.19 15.92
C LEU A 162 16.02 8.84 16.94
N LYS A 163 16.18 9.68 17.95
CA LYS A 163 17.15 9.53 19.05
C LYS A 163 16.46 9.35 20.39
N MET A 164 17.17 8.82 21.38
CA MET A 164 16.63 8.73 22.74
C MET A 164 16.37 10.11 23.36
N ASP A 165 17.21 11.09 23.05
CA ASP A 165 17.06 12.47 23.56
C ASP A 165 15.83 13.20 23.00
N ASP A 166 15.21 12.65 21.95
CA ASP A 166 13.96 13.19 21.39
C ASP A 166 12.73 12.82 22.24
N LEU A 167 12.86 11.87 23.15
CA LEU A 167 11.79 11.39 24.02
C LEU A 167 11.65 12.26 25.28
N ASN A 168 10.49 12.87 25.44
CA ASN A 168 10.06 13.44 26.70
C ASN A 168 9.12 12.46 27.40
N GLU A 169 9.67 11.70 28.35
CA GLU A 169 8.91 10.69 29.09
C GLU A 169 7.80 11.29 29.95
N THR A 170 8.03 12.44 30.59
CA THR A 170 7.06 13.07 31.48
C THR A 170 5.83 13.55 30.73
N GLU A 171 6.03 14.09 29.52
CA GLU A 171 4.93 14.59 28.69
C GLU A 171 4.35 13.52 27.75
N HIS A 172 4.97 12.34 27.69
CA HIS A 172 4.66 11.27 26.74
C HIS A 172 4.68 11.78 25.29
N THR A 173 5.74 12.50 24.94
CA THR A 173 5.93 13.04 23.60
C THR A 173 7.30 12.72 23.01
N VAL A 174 7.36 12.69 21.69
CA VAL A 174 8.60 12.56 20.93
C VAL A 174 8.70 13.71 19.94
N LYS A 175 9.87 14.37 19.91
CA LYS A 175 10.18 15.44 18.94
C LYS A 175 10.89 14.85 17.72
N LEU A 176 10.27 14.93 16.55
CA LEU A 176 10.82 14.41 15.31
C LEU A 176 11.76 15.42 14.65
N ILE A 177 12.65 14.94 13.78
CA ILE A 177 13.62 15.76 13.03
C ILE A 177 12.94 16.86 12.18
N THR A 178 11.69 16.63 11.77
CA THR A 178 10.85 17.57 11.03
C THR A 178 10.30 18.71 11.91
N GLY A 179 10.56 18.68 13.22
CA GLY A 179 10.02 19.60 14.21
C GLY A 179 8.65 19.20 14.75
N ARG A 180 8.01 18.15 14.20
CA ARG A 180 6.74 17.62 14.70
C ARG A 180 6.90 17.06 16.12
N ILE A 181 5.88 17.27 16.95
CA ILE A 181 5.77 16.64 18.27
C ILE A 181 4.65 15.63 18.21
N VAL A 182 4.96 14.37 18.51
CA VAL A 182 4.00 13.27 18.49
C VAL A 182 3.72 12.81 19.91
N LYS A 183 2.44 12.70 20.28
CA LYS A 183 2.03 12.04 21.52
C LYS A 183 2.17 10.54 21.39
N VAL A 184 2.77 9.91 22.39
CA VAL A 184 3.07 8.47 22.41
C VAL A 184 2.46 7.83 23.66
N ASP A 185 2.31 6.50 23.64
CA ASP A 185 1.83 5.75 24.80
C ASP A 185 2.98 4.98 25.49
N ASP A 186 2.68 4.37 26.64
CA ASP A 186 3.65 3.63 27.44
C ASP A 186 4.31 2.49 26.66
N LEU A 187 3.57 1.86 25.75
CA LEU A 187 4.10 0.80 24.92
C LEU A 187 5.16 1.34 23.95
N PHE A 188 4.90 2.50 23.33
CA PHE A 188 5.91 3.16 22.49
C PHE A 188 7.19 3.44 23.28
N ILE A 189 7.07 4.05 24.46
CA ILE A 189 8.21 4.40 25.32
C ILE A 189 8.99 3.14 25.70
N LYS A 190 8.29 2.08 26.13
CA LYS A 190 8.88 0.79 26.48
C LYS A 190 9.64 0.18 25.29
N LEU A 191 9.02 0.13 24.11
CA LEU A 191 9.62 -0.46 22.92
C LEU A 191 10.82 0.37 22.42
N MET A 192 10.74 1.70 22.48
CA MET A 192 11.83 2.61 22.12
C MET A 192 13.06 2.38 22.99
N LYS A 193 12.88 2.34 24.32
CA LYS A 193 13.96 2.05 25.27
C LYS A 193 14.57 0.67 25.03
N LYS A 194 13.74 -0.35 24.86
CA LYS A 194 14.22 -1.72 24.61
C LYS A 194 14.97 -1.85 23.29
N ALA A 195 14.49 -1.22 22.23
CA ALA A 195 15.19 -1.17 20.95
C ALA A 195 16.54 -0.43 21.08
N ASN A 196 16.61 0.65 21.86
CA ASN A 196 17.85 1.35 22.12
C ASN A 196 18.83 0.54 22.99
N GLU A 197 18.34 -0.30 23.89
CA GLU A 197 19.16 -1.20 24.71
C GLU A 197 19.70 -2.41 23.91
N GLU A 198 19.18 -2.69 22.70
CA GLU A 198 19.68 -3.81 21.91
C GLU A 198 21.12 -3.58 21.43
N HIS A 199 21.93 -4.63 21.58
CA HIS A 199 23.34 -4.65 21.22
C HIS A 199 23.64 -5.55 20.01
N TYR A 200 22.69 -6.37 19.59
CA TYR A 200 22.86 -7.30 18.48
C TYR A 200 21.59 -7.37 17.64
N TYR A 201 21.79 -7.53 16.33
CA TYR A 201 20.72 -7.66 15.35
C TYR A 201 20.24 -9.10 15.27
N HIS A 202 18.92 -9.28 15.25
CA HIS A 202 18.28 -10.58 14.98
C HIS A 202 17.71 -10.57 13.56
N PRO A 203 18.39 -11.19 12.58
CA PRO A 203 17.83 -11.38 11.25
C PRO A 203 16.47 -12.09 11.35
N GLN A 204 15.45 -11.54 10.69
CA GLN A 204 14.07 -12.05 10.76
C GLN A 204 13.42 -11.98 12.14
N GLY A 205 14.03 -11.33 13.12
CA GLY A 205 13.45 -11.18 14.45
C GLY A 205 13.44 -12.45 15.30
N LEU A 206 14.24 -13.45 14.93
CA LEU A 206 14.32 -14.74 15.62
C LEU A 206 15.65 -14.84 16.37
N GLU A 207 15.66 -15.48 17.54
CA GLU A 207 16.92 -15.81 18.23
C GLU A 207 17.88 -16.60 17.32
N GLN A 208 19.14 -16.15 17.28
CA GLN A 208 20.21 -16.86 16.58
C GLN A 208 20.82 -17.95 17.47
N ILE A 209 20.75 -19.21 17.00
CA ILE A 209 21.27 -20.38 17.70
C ILE A 209 22.82 -20.45 17.66
N LYS A 210 23.49 -19.80 16.70
CA LYS A 210 24.95 -19.90 16.48
C LYS A 210 25.67 -18.58 16.78
N ARG A 211 26.72 -18.64 17.61
CA ARG A 211 27.52 -17.47 18.05
C ARG A 211 28.24 -16.73 16.92
N LEU A 212 28.61 -17.43 15.83
CA LEU A 212 29.45 -16.89 14.74
C LEU A 212 28.70 -15.97 13.75
N ASP A 213 27.36 -15.99 13.73
CA ASP A 213 26.54 -15.19 12.81
C ASP A 213 25.93 -13.93 13.49
N LYS A 214 26.30 -13.68 14.76
CA LYS A 214 25.81 -12.52 15.51
C LYS A 214 26.41 -11.23 14.97
N LYS A 215 25.55 -10.36 14.45
CA LYS A 215 25.90 -9.00 14.04
C LYS A 215 25.66 -8.06 15.21
N TYR A 216 26.71 -7.36 15.62
CA TYR A 216 26.63 -6.36 16.68
C TYR A 216 26.22 -5.02 16.09
N TYR A 217 25.42 -4.28 16.85
CA TYR A 217 25.14 -2.89 16.53
C TYR A 217 26.35 -2.02 16.88
N ASP A 218 26.62 -1.03 16.04
CA ASP A 218 27.61 0.01 16.33
C ASP A 218 27.05 0.91 17.45
N GLU A 219 27.92 1.49 18.29
CA GLU A 219 27.51 2.52 19.26
C GLU A 219 26.92 3.73 18.50
N SER A 220 25.77 4.20 18.96
CA SER A 220 25.02 5.25 18.27
C SER A 220 24.05 5.98 19.21
N CYS A 221 23.89 7.29 19.00
CA CYS A 221 22.82 8.09 19.60
C CYS A 221 21.43 7.84 19.00
N TYR A 222 21.33 7.17 17.85
CA TYR A 222 20.07 6.84 17.19
C TYR A 222 19.47 5.56 17.77
N VAL A 223 18.14 5.51 17.87
CA VAL A 223 17.42 4.31 18.33
C VAL A 223 17.62 3.14 17.35
N PHE A 224 17.58 3.42 16.05
CA PHE A 224 17.83 2.43 15.01
C PHE A 224 19.29 2.42 14.60
N LYS A 225 20.02 1.45 15.15
CA LYS A 225 21.47 1.32 14.95
C LYS A 225 21.81 0.51 13.70
N VAL A 226 22.93 0.83 13.08
CA VAL A 226 23.53 0.06 11.98
C VAL A 226 24.51 -0.98 12.51
N CYS A 227 24.83 -1.99 11.70
CA CYS A 227 25.83 -3.01 12.06
C CYS A 227 27.09 -2.82 11.22
N SER A 228 28.25 -2.77 11.88
CA SER A 228 29.57 -3.03 11.30
C SER A 228 29.94 -2.11 10.14
N THR A 229 29.58 -0.83 10.24
CA THR A 229 29.99 0.20 9.28
C THR A 229 31.33 0.83 9.64
N GLY A 230 31.76 0.72 10.91
CA GLY A 230 32.95 1.39 11.45
C GLY A 230 32.78 2.90 11.62
N ALA A 231 31.67 3.46 11.15
CA ALA A 231 31.30 4.86 11.31
C ALA A 231 30.35 5.01 12.50
N LYS A 232 30.77 5.80 13.49
CA LYS A 232 29.95 6.10 14.68
C LYS A 232 28.82 7.05 14.31
N ASP A 233 27.69 6.92 15.01
CA ASP A 233 26.59 7.89 14.95
C ASP A 233 26.03 8.17 13.55
N LEU A 234 25.85 7.12 12.74
CA LEU A 234 25.09 7.21 11.50
C LEU A 234 23.66 6.73 11.67
N PRO A 235 22.66 7.46 11.14
CA PRO A 235 21.28 6.99 11.11
C PRO A 235 21.15 5.77 10.19
N ALA A 236 20.24 4.85 10.54
CA ALA A 236 19.92 3.73 9.68
C ALA A 236 19.29 4.20 8.36
N SER A 237 19.81 3.74 7.22
CA SER A 237 19.23 4.11 5.92
C SER A 237 17.83 3.53 5.72
N ASP A 238 17.07 4.18 4.83
CA ASP A 238 15.78 3.71 4.30
C ASP A 238 15.85 2.26 3.79
N VAL A 239 16.94 1.88 3.13
CA VAL A 239 17.18 0.52 2.63
C VAL A 239 17.26 -0.48 3.78
N VAL A 240 17.93 -0.12 4.89
CA VAL A 240 18.07 -0.98 6.08
C VAL A 240 16.73 -1.14 6.77
N LEU A 241 16.01 -0.05 7.04
CA LEU A 241 14.69 -0.06 7.67
C LEU A 241 13.66 -0.80 6.81
N GLY A 242 13.67 -0.55 5.50
CA GLY A 242 12.83 -1.25 4.53
C GLY A 242 13.13 -2.74 4.47
N LYS A 243 14.40 -3.16 4.62
CA LYS A 243 14.77 -4.58 4.72
C LYS A 243 14.23 -5.21 6.00
N ARG A 244 14.36 -4.53 7.14
CA ARG A 244 13.83 -4.98 8.44
C ARG A 244 12.32 -5.23 8.37
N LEU A 245 11.57 -4.29 7.78
CA LEU A 245 10.13 -4.48 7.54
C LEU A 245 9.80 -5.65 6.62
N ARG A 246 10.59 -5.89 5.57
CA ARG A 246 10.41 -7.07 4.70
C ARG A 246 10.69 -8.38 5.44
N ASP A 247 11.62 -8.38 6.39
CA ASP A 247 11.90 -9.55 7.21
C ASP A 247 10.75 -9.80 8.21
N ALA A 248 10.23 -8.75 8.85
CA ALA A 248 9.02 -8.81 9.67
C ALA A 248 7.80 -9.34 8.88
N GLN A 249 7.61 -8.86 7.65
CA GLN A 249 6.55 -9.29 6.74
C GLN A 249 6.58 -10.80 6.46
N LYS A 250 7.78 -11.40 6.32
CA LYS A 250 7.93 -12.84 6.07
C LYS A 250 7.51 -13.69 7.27
N VAL A 251 7.87 -13.26 8.48
CA VAL A 251 7.51 -13.97 9.73
C VAL A 251 6.01 -13.90 9.99
N ILE A 252 5.41 -12.72 9.83
CA ILE A 252 3.96 -12.52 9.99
C ILE A 252 3.17 -13.27 8.91
N LYS A 253 3.79 -13.53 7.75
CA LYS A 253 3.14 -14.09 6.54
C LYS A 253 1.98 -13.23 6.04
N ASN A 254 1.99 -11.94 6.36
CA ASN A 254 1.03 -10.95 5.83
C ASN A 254 1.76 -9.99 4.89
N ARG A 255 1.55 -10.14 3.58
CA ARG A 255 2.15 -9.26 2.55
C ARG A 255 1.72 -7.80 2.67
N TRP A 256 0.62 -7.51 3.36
CA TRP A 256 0.19 -6.14 3.57
C TRP A 256 0.88 -5.49 4.77
N PHE A 257 1.67 -6.23 5.54
CA PHE A 257 2.55 -5.70 6.58
C PHE A 257 3.77 -5.03 5.95
N ASN A 258 3.63 -3.75 5.61
CA ASN A 258 4.68 -2.89 5.10
C ASN A 258 4.49 -1.48 5.64
N GLY A 259 5.54 -0.64 5.61
CA GLY A 259 5.52 0.68 6.24
C GLY A 259 4.33 1.55 5.82
N THR A 260 4.01 1.59 4.52
CA THR A 260 2.88 2.37 4.01
C THR A 260 1.53 1.90 4.56
N ASN A 261 1.29 0.59 4.61
CA ASN A 261 0.02 0.05 5.10
C ASN A 261 -0.08 0.10 6.63
N ILE A 262 1.03 -0.08 7.36
CA ILE A 262 1.08 0.08 8.81
C ILE A 262 0.74 1.53 9.16
N TYR A 263 1.37 2.51 8.49
CA TYR A 263 1.10 3.93 8.68
C TYR A 263 -0.36 4.30 8.39
N ARG A 264 -0.89 3.82 7.25
CA ARG A 264 -2.31 4.03 6.90
C ARG A 264 -3.25 3.40 7.90
N SER A 265 -2.94 2.21 8.38
CA SER A 265 -3.75 1.55 9.41
C SER A 265 -3.70 2.32 10.72
N GLY A 266 -2.52 2.85 11.09
CA GLY A 266 -2.36 3.78 12.21
C GLY A 266 -3.26 5.01 12.09
N LEU A 267 -3.27 5.67 10.93
CA LEU A 267 -4.12 6.83 10.66
C LEU A 267 -5.62 6.48 10.79
N ILE A 268 -6.05 5.35 10.24
CA ILE A 268 -7.44 4.90 10.35
C ILE A 268 -7.80 4.64 11.83
N ASN A 269 -6.95 3.94 12.58
CA ASN A 269 -7.18 3.68 14.00
C ASN A 269 -7.21 4.97 14.82
N TYR A 270 -6.35 5.94 14.49
CA TYR A 270 -6.29 7.25 15.14
C TYR A 270 -7.59 8.03 14.95
N ILE A 271 -8.07 8.14 13.71
CA ILE A 271 -9.34 8.83 13.42
C ILE A 271 -10.50 8.07 14.07
N LYS A 272 -10.51 6.74 13.99
CA LYS A 272 -11.54 5.89 14.61
C LYS A 272 -11.60 6.12 16.13
N SER A 273 -10.46 6.19 16.82
CA SER A 273 -10.44 6.43 18.27
C SER A 273 -10.96 7.82 18.65
N LYS A 274 -10.57 8.87 17.90
CA LYS A 274 -11.05 10.25 18.16
C LYS A 274 -12.57 10.39 18.06
N PHE A 275 -13.20 9.74 17.08
CA PHE A 275 -14.65 9.76 16.95
C PHE A 275 -15.34 8.81 17.96
N ALA A 276 -14.71 7.68 18.29
CA ALA A 276 -15.23 6.75 19.28
C ALA A 276 -15.31 7.37 20.69
N GLU A 277 -14.37 8.23 21.06
CA GLU A 277 -14.42 9.03 22.31
C GLU A 277 -15.72 9.86 22.45
N ARG A 278 -16.39 10.15 21.33
CA ARG A 278 -17.65 10.91 21.25
C ARG A 278 -18.86 10.04 20.94
N GLY A 279 -18.72 8.72 20.91
CA GLY A 279 -19.78 7.77 20.55
C GLY A 279 -20.17 7.81 19.07
N ILE A 280 -19.33 8.38 18.20
CA ILE A 280 -19.58 8.45 16.75
C ILE A 280 -18.87 7.28 16.08
N THR A 281 -19.60 6.48 15.30
CA THR A 281 -18.98 5.38 14.55
C THR A 281 -18.13 5.91 13.40
N PHE A 282 -17.10 5.16 13.01
CA PHE A 282 -16.20 5.57 11.93
C PHE A 282 -16.94 5.80 10.59
N LYS A 283 -17.95 4.98 10.27
CA LYS A 283 -18.77 5.14 9.06
C LYS A 283 -19.63 6.39 9.09
N GLN A 284 -20.23 6.71 10.25
CA GLN A 284 -20.96 7.97 10.43
C GLN A 284 -20.01 9.16 10.23
N ALA A 285 -18.83 9.14 10.87
CA ALA A 285 -17.83 10.19 10.70
C ALA A 285 -17.48 10.41 9.21
N LEU A 286 -17.28 9.33 8.47
CA LEU A 286 -16.87 9.43 7.06
C LEU A 286 -17.98 9.87 6.11
N TYR A 287 -19.23 9.45 6.33
CA TYR A 287 -20.28 9.51 5.32
C TYR A 287 -21.56 10.21 5.76
N ASN A 288 -21.61 10.81 6.96
CA ASN A 288 -22.76 11.62 7.32
C ASN A 288 -22.80 12.89 6.45
N LYS A 289 -23.81 12.97 5.59
CA LYS A 289 -23.96 14.03 4.60
C LYS A 289 -24.87 15.13 5.15
N VAL A 290 -24.39 16.36 5.10
CA VAL A 290 -25.22 17.54 5.37
C VAL A 290 -26.05 17.88 4.14
N ASN A 291 -25.48 17.71 2.95
CA ASN A 291 -26.17 17.88 1.67
C ASN A 291 -25.57 16.95 0.59
N ARG A 292 -25.91 17.14 -0.70
CA ARG A 292 -25.42 16.27 -1.78
C ARG A 292 -23.89 16.28 -1.95
N ARG A 293 -23.19 17.33 -1.49
CA ARG A 293 -21.75 17.55 -1.72
C ARG A 293 -20.93 17.56 -0.42
N ASP A 294 -21.53 18.00 0.69
CA ASP A 294 -20.82 18.27 1.95
C ASP A 294 -21.08 17.20 3.00
N TYR A 295 -20.03 16.88 3.77
CA TYR A 295 -20.04 15.93 4.86
C TYR A 295 -19.84 16.66 6.19
N GLU A 296 -20.57 16.23 7.22
CA GLU A 296 -20.61 16.91 8.52
C GLU A 296 -19.21 17.05 9.14
N PHE A 297 -18.42 15.98 9.09
CA PHE A 297 -17.13 15.88 9.76
C PHE A 297 -15.93 16.10 8.82
N GLU A 298 -16.12 16.72 7.64
CA GLU A 298 -15.06 16.87 6.63
C GLU A 298 -13.80 17.55 7.18
N SER A 299 -13.99 18.69 7.86
CA SER A 299 -12.92 19.52 8.42
C SER A 299 -12.26 18.86 9.62
N GLU A 300 -13.04 18.20 10.47
CA GLU A 300 -12.52 17.46 11.64
C GLU A 300 -11.63 16.29 11.19
N ILE A 301 -12.09 15.49 10.21
CA ILE A 301 -11.28 14.43 9.63
C ILE A 301 -10.00 15.00 9.03
N GLN A 302 -10.11 16.12 8.30
CA GLN A 302 -8.93 16.76 7.70
C GLN A 302 -7.91 17.19 8.76
N ASN A 303 -8.38 17.73 9.89
CA ASN A 303 -7.53 18.11 11.02
C ASN A 303 -6.85 16.89 11.63
N TYR A 304 -7.56 15.78 11.85
CA TYR A 304 -6.96 14.56 12.38
C TYR A 304 -5.95 13.93 11.41
N ILE A 305 -6.17 14.04 10.10
CA ILE A 305 -5.19 13.59 9.10
C ILE A 305 -3.90 14.41 9.20
N TYR A 306 -4.00 15.73 9.34
CA TYR A 306 -2.84 16.61 9.52
C TYR A 306 -2.16 16.44 10.87
N GLU A 307 -2.92 16.24 11.94
CA GLU A 307 -2.38 15.98 13.29
C GLU A 307 -1.56 14.67 13.31
N PHE A 308 -2.02 13.64 12.60
CA PHE A 308 -1.27 12.40 12.38
C PHE A 308 -0.07 12.58 11.42
N GLY A 309 0.12 13.77 10.85
CA GLY A 309 1.26 14.08 9.98
C GLY A 309 1.12 13.61 8.53
N SER A 310 -0.10 13.37 8.06
CA SER A 310 -0.34 13.01 6.67
C SER A 310 -0.77 14.22 5.86
N ASN A 311 -0.20 14.39 4.66
CA ASN A 311 -0.59 15.46 3.73
C ASN A 311 -1.79 15.10 2.83
N MET A 312 -2.53 14.03 3.16
CA MET A 312 -3.68 13.60 2.37
C MET A 312 -4.88 14.53 2.58
N THR A 313 -5.65 14.72 1.52
CA THR A 313 -6.99 15.31 1.68
C THR A 313 -7.98 14.26 2.19
N THR A 314 -9.02 14.68 2.90
CA THR A 314 -10.13 13.81 3.33
C THR A 314 -10.73 13.03 2.16
N ARG A 315 -10.85 13.67 0.98
CA ARG A 315 -11.27 13.00 -0.27
C ARG A 315 -10.32 11.87 -0.68
N MET A 316 -9.01 12.12 -0.67
CA MET A 316 -8.01 11.08 -0.98
C MET A 316 -8.06 9.95 0.04
N PHE A 317 -8.22 10.27 1.33
CA PHE A 317 -8.35 9.29 2.40
C PHE A 317 -9.56 8.38 2.17
N ARG A 318 -10.76 8.94 1.96
CA ARG A 318 -11.97 8.16 1.64
C ARG A 318 -11.79 7.24 0.44
N LEU A 319 -11.12 7.72 -0.62
CA LEU A 319 -10.83 6.91 -1.80
C LEU A 319 -9.89 5.73 -1.50
N GLN A 320 -8.93 5.89 -0.58
CA GLN A 320 -7.99 4.84 -0.22
C GLN A 320 -8.63 3.73 0.63
N ILE A 321 -9.59 4.09 1.48
CA ILE A 321 -10.25 3.15 2.40
C ILE A 321 -11.55 2.56 1.85
N LYS A 322 -12.04 3.06 0.70
CA LYS A 322 -13.32 2.61 0.11
C LYS A 322 -13.44 1.09 -0.01
N ASP A 323 -12.38 0.42 -0.48
CA ASP A 323 -12.39 -1.03 -0.73
C ASP A 323 -12.25 -1.89 0.54
N ILE A 324 -12.01 -1.26 1.70
CA ILE A 324 -11.84 -1.95 2.99
C ILE A 324 -12.80 -1.42 4.06
N LEU A 325 -13.71 -0.50 3.69
CA LEU A 325 -14.61 0.15 4.64
C LEU A 325 -15.51 -0.86 5.37
N GLU A 326 -16.04 -1.83 4.62
CA GLU A 326 -16.87 -2.93 5.16
C GLU A 326 -16.10 -3.85 6.12
N LEU A 327 -14.77 -3.83 6.07
CA LEU A 327 -13.88 -4.62 6.93
C LEU A 327 -13.39 -3.86 8.16
N ILE A 328 -13.62 -2.54 8.22
CA ILE A 328 -13.17 -1.65 9.31
C ILE A 328 -14.26 -1.43 10.36
N GLU A 329 -15.54 -1.68 10.03
CA GLU A 329 -16.65 -1.76 10.98
C GLU A 329 -16.50 -2.98 11.88
#